data_AF-A0A800MEG1-F1
#
_entry.id   AF-A0A800MEG1-F1
#
_cell.length_a   1.000
_cell.length_b   1.000
_cell.length_c   1.000
_cell.angle_alpha   90.00
_cell.angle_beta   90.00
_cell.angle_gamma   90.00
#
_symmetry.space_group_name_H-M   'P 1'
#
loop_
_entity.id
_entity.type
_entity.pdbx_description
1 polymer ?
#
loop_
_entity_poly.entity_id
_entity_poly.type
_entity_poly.pdbx_seq_one_letter_code
_entity_poly.pdbx_strand_id
1 'polypeptide(L)'
;MSDSTKTWQRALTKDGSRTLLDPEGLACHSWEGAWQQAVERYAGGVEFSERGDAVVRLLDVGVGLGLNMAAALAAVEGGERCLEVTGLELHLEPLQLAIAEPEPMAGPWHQAVGEALAAALDLARQDPERADQEGVPLGQRSRLWLRLGDARKTIRALAPERRFDAVFMDPFAPADQSDLWQGDFLQAIAERMDPGSRLVTYCAASAMRADLLRAGLLVGRLGRVGRKAEGTVAAPHPADLPPLPPRALRRLRQRAAESVSEGTPDDSQ
;
A
#
# COMPACT_ATOMS: atom_id res chain seq x y z
N MET A 1 13.27 14.90 -33.67
CA MET A 1 11.90 14.50 -33.26
C MET A 1 12.00 13.06 -32.80
N SER A 2 12.26 12.81 -31.51
CA SER A 2 12.24 11.44 -30.95
C SER A 2 11.00 11.32 -30.07
N ASP A 3 9.88 11.07 -30.71
CA ASP A 3 8.65 10.70 -30.03
C ASP A 3 8.76 9.20 -29.72
N SER A 4 9.44 8.84 -28.63
CA SER A 4 9.28 7.50 -28.06
C SER A 4 8.12 7.61 -27.07
N THR A 5 6.96 7.13 -27.47
CA THR A 5 5.84 6.88 -26.55
C THR A 5 6.29 5.84 -25.53
N LYS A 6 6.92 6.32 -24.45
CA LYS A 6 7.34 5.47 -23.35
C LYS A 6 6.07 4.97 -22.67
N THR A 7 5.87 3.67 -22.72
CA THR A 7 4.69 2.97 -22.22
C THR A 7 5.11 2.02 -21.12
N TRP A 8 4.14 1.61 -20.30
CA TRP A 8 4.34 0.58 -19.28
C TRP A 8 4.77 -0.74 -19.92
N GLN A 9 5.83 -1.36 -19.40
CA GLN A 9 6.38 -2.61 -19.95
C GLN A 9 6.34 -3.73 -18.92
N ARG A 10 5.93 -4.93 -19.34
CA ARG A 10 6.04 -6.13 -18.48
C ARG A 10 7.47 -6.62 -18.41
N ALA A 11 7.87 -7.05 -17.22
CA ALA A 11 9.15 -7.70 -16.99
C ALA A 11 8.98 -8.92 -16.09
N LEU A 12 9.81 -9.95 -16.30
CA LEU A 12 9.82 -11.15 -15.47
C LEU A 12 10.79 -10.98 -14.31
N THR A 13 10.35 -11.33 -13.11
CA THR A 13 11.17 -11.33 -11.90
C THR A 13 11.76 -12.73 -11.65
N LYS A 14 12.72 -12.84 -10.71
CA LYS A 14 13.46 -14.10 -10.48
C LYS A 14 12.61 -15.24 -9.93
N ASP A 15 11.50 -14.94 -9.22
CA ASP A 15 10.57 -15.96 -8.75
C ASP A 15 9.63 -16.50 -9.84
N GLY A 16 9.67 -15.92 -11.05
CA GLY A 16 8.83 -16.27 -12.19
C GLY A 16 7.56 -15.45 -12.34
N SER A 17 7.26 -14.57 -11.37
CA SER A 17 6.14 -13.63 -11.43
C SER A 17 6.49 -12.39 -12.24
N ARG A 18 5.48 -11.68 -12.75
CA ARG A 18 5.64 -10.48 -13.56
C ARG A 18 5.59 -9.21 -12.70
N THR A 19 6.37 -8.22 -13.08
CA THR A 19 6.27 -6.82 -12.64
C THR A 19 6.01 -5.92 -13.85
N LEU A 20 5.63 -4.67 -13.59
CA LEU A 20 5.65 -3.62 -14.59
C LEU A 20 6.87 -2.72 -14.39
N LEU A 21 7.35 -2.16 -15.50
CA LEU A 21 8.22 -1.00 -15.57
C LEU A 21 7.36 0.19 -16.00
N ASP A 22 7.50 1.32 -15.31
CA ASP A 22 6.91 2.58 -15.74
C ASP A 22 7.62 3.12 -17.01
N PRO A 23 7.11 4.20 -17.63
CA PRO A 23 7.75 4.84 -18.77
C PRO A 23 9.21 5.25 -18.53
N GLU A 24 9.61 5.48 -17.28
CA GLU A 24 10.96 5.85 -16.85
C GLU A 24 11.87 4.62 -16.65
N GLY A 25 11.31 3.41 -16.64
CA GLY A 25 12.01 2.14 -16.47
C GLY A 25 12.08 1.64 -15.02
N LEU A 26 11.33 2.26 -14.10
CA LEU A 26 11.25 1.87 -12.70
C LEU A 26 10.27 0.72 -12.51
N ALA A 27 10.68 -0.31 -11.78
CA ALA A 27 9.86 -1.48 -11.53
C ALA A 27 8.84 -1.26 -10.40
N CYS A 28 7.58 -1.62 -10.61
CA CYS A 28 6.54 -1.59 -9.57
C CYS A 28 6.84 -2.53 -8.40
N HIS A 29 7.42 -3.69 -8.69
CA HIS A 29 7.78 -4.69 -7.70
C HIS A 29 9.25 -5.07 -7.81
N SER A 30 9.76 -5.70 -6.77
CA SER A 30 11.15 -6.11 -6.71
C SER A 30 11.50 -7.19 -7.73
N TRP A 31 12.67 -7.03 -8.37
CA TRP A 31 13.25 -8.00 -9.31
C TRP A 31 13.48 -9.42 -8.77
N GLU A 32 13.58 -9.60 -7.45
CA GLU A 32 13.70 -10.96 -6.89
C GLU A 32 12.38 -11.74 -6.96
N GLY A 33 11.24 -11.05 -7.04
CA GLY A 33 9.93 -11.69 -7.06
C GLY A 33 8.83 -10.74 -6.65
N ALA A 34 7.83 -10.55 -7.52
CA ALA A 34 6.68 -9.69 -7.27
C ALA A 34 5.61 -10.42 -6.45
N TRP A 35 5.27 -11.65 -6.82
CA TRP A 35 4.33 -12.46 -6.05
C TRP A 35 4.89 -12.83 -4.67
N GLN A 36 6.15 -13.25 -4.58
CA GLN A 36 6.79 -13.52 -3.29
C GLN A 36 6.77 -12.28 -2.37
N GLN A 37 6.97 -11.09 -2.93
CA GLN A 37 6.89 -9.84 -2.17
C GLN A 37 5.50 -9.60 -1.61
N ALA A 38 4.47 -9.72 -2.45
CA ALA A 38 3.08 -9.53 -2.07
C ALA A 38 2.68 -10.47 -0.92
N VAL A 39 3.04 -11.75 -1.03
CA VAL A 39 2.74 -12.76 0.00
C VAL A 39 3.51 -12.52 1.28
N GLU A 40 4.85 -12.45 1.22
CA GLU A 40 5.65 -12.49 2.43
C GLU A 40 5.75 -11.13 3.15
N ARG A 41 5.75 -10.00 2.41
CA ARG A 41 5.87 -8.67 3.02
C ARG A 41 4.53 -8.06 3.36
N TYR A 42 3.63 -8.05 2.40
CA TYR A 42 2.36 -7.35 2.54
C TYR A 42 1.38 -8.23 3.29
N ALA A 43 0.96 -9.35 2.70
CA ALA A 43 0.01 -10.24 3.36
C ALA A 43 0.55 -10.81 4.69
N GLY A 44 1.80 -11.26 4.70
CA GLY A 44 2.46 -11.81 5.89
C GLY A 44 2.78 -10.77 6.97
N GLY A 45 3.07 -9.52 6.62
CA GLY A 45 3.49 -8.50 7.59
C GLY A 45 2.36 -7.93 8.46
N VAL A 46 1.11 -8.05 7.98
CA VAL A 46 -0.07 -7.56 8.71
C VAL A 46 -0.63 -8.59 9.69
N GLU A 47 -0.32 -9.88 9.50
CA GLU A 47 -0.81 -11.00 10.32
C GLU A 47 -2.35 -11.06 10.36
N PHE A 48 -3.00 -11.03 9.19
CA PHE A 48 -4.47 -11.06 9.05
C PHE A 48 -5.16 -12.19 9.83
N SER A 49 -4.48 -13.31 10.04
CA SER A 49 -4.99 -14.49 10.73
C SER A 49 -5.17 -14.31 12.24
N GLU A 50 -4.50 -13.33 12.86
CA GLU A 50 -4.45 -13.17 14.32
C GLU A 50 -5.37 -12.04 14.85
N ARG A 51 -6.10 -11.35 13.95
CA ARG A 51 -6.94 -10.19 14.29
C ARG A 51 -8.41 -10.60 14.46
N GLY A 52 -9.06 -10.05 15.49
CA GLY A 52 -10.32 -10.59 16.05
C GLY A 52 -11.60 -10.40 15.22
N ASP A 53 -11.59 -9.58 14.17
CA ASP A 53 -12.80 -9.28 13.41
C ASP A 53 -12.99 -10.18 12.17
N ALA A 54 -14.25 -10.43 11.83
CA ALA A 54 -14.65 -11.17 10.63
C ALA A 54 -14.43 -10.36 9.34
N VAL A 55 -14.42 -9.03 9.43
CA VAL A 55 -14.16 -8.12 8.31
C VAL A 55 -12.87 -7.39 8.57
N VAL A 56 -11.94 -7.43 7.61
CA VAL A 56 -10.70 -6.66 7.68
C VAL A 56 -10.75 -5.53 6.65
N ARG A 57 -10.61 -4.29 7.11
CA ARG A 57 -10.55 -3.11 6.25
C ARG A 57 -9.10 -2.84 5.87
N LEU A 58 -8.81 -3.01 4.59
CA LEU A 58 -7.47 -2.85 4.01
C LEU A 58 -7.42 -1.58 3.17
N LEU A 59 -6.46 -0.69 3.47
CA LEU A 59 -6.05 0.38 2.56
C LEU A 59 -4.87 -0.11 1.73
N ASP A 60 -4.98 -0.07 0.40
CA ASP A 60 -3.89 -0.37 -0.53
C ASP A 60 -3.50 0.89 -1.30
N VAL A 61 -2.31 1.43 -1.02
CA VAL A 61 -1.79 2.66 -1.63
C VAL A 61 -0.81 2.31 -2.75
N GLY A 62 -1.18 2.66 -3.98
CA GLY A 62 -0.45 2.25 -5.18
C GLY A 62 -0.88 0.85 -5.60
N VAL A 63 -2.13 0.71 -6.04
CA VAL A 63 -2.72 -0.59 -6.42
C VAL A 63 -1.86 -1.28 -7.49
N GLY A 64 -1.43 -0.55 -8.51
CA GLY A 64 -0.55 -1.05 -9.57
C GLY A 64 -1.14 -2.27 -10.26
N LEU A 65 -0.47 -3.43 -10.13
CA LEU A 65 -0.98 -4.69 -10.66
C LEU A 65 -2.05 -5.36 -9.78
N GLY A 66 -2.26 -4.91 -8.55
CA GLY A 66 -3.18 -5.53 -7.60
C GLY A 66 -2.65 -6.84 -6.98
N LEU A 67 -1.34 -7.11 -7.09
CA LEU A 67 -0.72 -8.32 -6.51
C LEU A 67 -0.81 -8.36 -4.99
N ASN A 68 -0.69 -7.21 -4.32
CA ASN A 68 -0.83 -7.12 -2.87
C ASN A 68 -2.27 -7.45 -2.43
N MET A 69 -3.28 -6.93 -3.14
CA MET A 69 -4.69 -7.31 -2.91
C MET A 69 -4.90 -8.81 -3.13
N ALA A 70 -4.34 -9.38 -4.18
CA ALA A 70 -4.44 -10.81 -4.47
C ALA A 70 -3.81 -11.66 -3.36
N ALA A 71 -2.65 -11.25 -2.84
CA ALA A 71 -2.00 -11.94 -1.72
C ALA A 71 -2.82 -11.82 -0.43
N ALA A 72 -3.45 -10.67 -0.16
CA ALA A 72 -4.37 -10.52 0.97
C ALA A 72 -5.60 -11.41 0.82
N LEU A 73 -6.18 -11.48 -0.38
CA LEU A 73 -7.33 -12.35 -0.67
C LEU A 73 -6.99 -13.82 -0.47
N ALA A 74 -5.80 -14.25 -0.93
CA ALA A 74 -5.27 -15.59 -0.70
C ALA A 74 -5.12 -15.90 0.80
N ALA A 75 -4.63 -14.93 1.58
CA ALA A 75 -4.40 -15.10 3.01
C ALA A 75 -5.68 -15.29 3.84
N VAL A 76 -6.85 -14.85 3.34
CA VAL A 76 -8.14 -15.02 4.04
C VAL A 76 -9.04 -16.09 3.42
N GLU A 77 -8.61 -16.71 2.32
CA GLU A 77 -9.39 -17.74 1.64
C GLU A 77 -9.62 -18.96 2.54
N GLY A 78 -10.82 -19.54 2.45
CA GLY A 78 -11.22 -20.71 3.25
C GLY A 78 -11.47 -20.44 4.73
N GLY A 79 -11.15 -19.24 5.23
CA GLY A 79 -11.45 -18.81 6.60
C GLY A 79 -12.85 -18.22 6.76
N GLU A 80 -13.13 -17.64 7.93
CA GLU A 80 -14.35 -16.87 8.19
C GLU A 80 -14.22 -15.39 7.82
N ARG A 81 -12.98 -14.94 7.55
CA ARG A 81 -12.69 -13.53 7.28
C ARG A 81 -13.00 -13.12 5.84
N CYS A 82 -13.39 -11.86 5.66
CA CYS A 82 -13.45 -11.20 4.36
C CYS A 82 -12.74 -9.84 4.39
N LEU A 83 -12.49 -9.28 3.20
CA LEU A 83 -11.80 -8.01 3.04
C LEU A 83 -12.76 -6.91 2.58
N GLU A 84 -12.64 -5.73 3.17
CA GLU A 84 -13.10 -4.48 2.58
C GLU A 84 -11.87 -3.69 2.15
N VAL A 85 -11.56 -3.71 0.85
CA VAL A 85 -10.36 -3.09 0.30
C VAL A 85 -10.70 -1.70 -0.23
N THR A 86 -9.94 -0.69 0.18
CA THR A 86 -9.91 0.63 -0.47
C THR A 86 -8.58 0.78 -1.19
N GLY A 87 -8.61 0.78 -2.53
CA GLY A 87 -7.42 0.97 -3.37
C GLY A 87 -7.27 2.42 -3.80
N LEU A 88 -6.10 3.02 -3.61
CA LEU A 88 -5.76 4.35 -4.13
C LEU A 88 -4.79 4.20 -5.31
N GLU A 89 -5.16 4.70 -6.48
CA GLU A 89 -4.34 4.59 -7.68
C GLU A 89 -4.41 5.86 -8.53
N LEU A 90 -3.25 6.29 -9.05
CA LEU A 90 -3.14 7.44 -9.93
C LEU A 90 -3.26 7.05 -11.42
N HIS A 91 -2.68 5.91 -11.80
CA HIS A 91 -2.52 5.50 -13.19
C HIS A 91 -3.50 4.40 -13.59
N LEU A 92 -4.17 4.58 -14.73
CA LEU A 92 -5.13 3.60 -15.27
C LEU A 92 -4.43 2.42 -15.95
N GLU A 93 -3.29 2.67 -16.58
CA GLU A 93 -2.60 1.69 -17.41
C GLU A 93 -2.16 0.43 -16.63
N PRO A 94 -1.56 0.53 -15.42
CA PRO A 94 -1.27 -0.66 -14.60
C PRO A 94 -2.51 -1.50 -14.28
N LEU A 95 -3.63 -0.84 -13.96
CA LEU A 95 -4.90 -1.53 -13.68
C LEU A 95 -5.42 -2.25 -14.92
N GLN A 96 -5.40 -1.60 -16.08
CA GLN A 96 -5.80 -2.22 -17.35
C GLN A 96 -4.94 -3.43 -17.70
N LEU A 97 -3.63 -3.36 -17.45
CA LEU A 97 -2.72 -4.49 -17.63
C LEU A 97 -3.01 -5.63 -16.64
N ALA A 98 -3.37 -5.33 -15.40
CA ALA A 98 -3.78 -6.33 -14.42
C ALA A 98 -5.06 -7.07 -14.85
N ILE A 99 -6.04 -6.32 -15.37
CA ILE A 99 -7.31 -6.84 -15.90
C ILE A 99 -7.07 -7.74 -17.12
N ALA A 100 -6.29 -7.26 -18.09
CA ALA A 100 -6.11 -7.94 -19.37
C ALA A 100 -5.29 -9.24 -19.25
N GLU A 101 -4.32 -9.28 -18.34
CA GLU A 101 -3.40 -10.40 -18.22
C GLU A 101 -3.08 -10.72 -16.76
N PRO A 102 -3.94 -11.49 -16.08
CA PRO A 102 -3.70 -11.90 -14.70
C PRO A 102 -2.37 -12.64 -14.51
N GLU A 103 -1.73 -12.46 -13.35
CA GLU A 103 -0.49 -13.14 -12.97
C GLU A 103 -0.75 -14.63 -12.68
N PRO A 104 -0.21 -15.57 -13.49
CA PRO A 104 -0.47 -17.00 -13.29
C PRO A 104 -0.06 -17.53 -11.92
N MET A 105 1.02 -17.02 -11.32
CA MET A 105 1.45 -17.47 -9.98
C MET A 105 0.48 -17.09 -8.86
N ALA A 106 -0.25 -15.99 -9.04
CA ALA A 106 -1.27 -15.52 -8.11
C ALA A 106 -2.65 -16.17 -8.37
N GLY A 107 -2.76 -17.01 -9.41
CA GLY A 107 -3.89 -17.90 -9.67
C GLY A 107 -5.27 -17.23 -9.59
N PRO A 108 -6.27 -17.88 -8.95
CA PRO A 108 -7.64 -17.38 -8.93
C PRO A 108 -7.79 -16.06 -8.16
N TRP A 109 -6.88 -15.75 -7.24
CA TRP A 109 -6.96 -14.52 -6.44
C TRP A 109 -6.70 -13.28 -7.29
N HIS A 110 -5.72 -13.33 -8.18
CA HIS A 110 -5.44 -12.20 -9.07
C HIS A 110 -6.46 -12.10 -10.21
N GLN A 111 -7.06 -13.23 -10.63
CA GLN A 111 -8.20 -13.17 -11.53
C GLN A 111 -9.38 -12.42 -10.87
N ALA A 112 -9.73 -12.75 -9.62
CA ALA A 112 -10.78 -12.06 -8.89
C ALA A 112 -10.50 -10.56 -8.69
N VAL A 113 -9.23 -10.19 -8.46
CA VAL A 113 -8.80 -8.79 -8.40
C VAL A 113 -9.00 -8.10 -9.76
N GLY A 114 -8.59 -8.74 -10.87
CA GLY A 114 -8.80 -8.20 -12.21
C GLY A 114 -10.29 -7.98 -12.54
N GLU A 115 -11.14 -8.94 -12.20
CA GLU A 115 -12.60 -8.82 -12.38
C GLU A 115 -13.17 -7.66 -11.55
N ALA A 116 -12.74 -7.53 -10.29
CA ALA A 116 -13.16 -6.43 -9.42
C ALA A 116 -12.66 -5.07 -9.93
N LEU A 117 -11.42 -4.97 -10.42
CA LEU A 117 -10.88 -3.74 -11.00
C LEU A 117 -11.68 -3.31 -12.24
N ALA A 118 -11.99 -4.24 -13.14
CA ALA A 118 -12.81 -3.95 -14.31
C ALA A 118 -14.20 -3.43 -13.91
N ALA A 119 -14.86 -4.12 -12.97
CA ALA A 119 -16.17 -3.71 -12.46
C ALA A 119 -16.12 -2.34 -11.76
N ALA A 120 -15.06 -2.06 -10.99
CA ALA A 120 -14.88 -0.78 -10.30
C ALA A 120 -14.69 0.37 -11.28
N LEU A 121 -13.88 0.18 -12.33
CA LEU A 121 -13.66 1.18 -13.38
C LEU A 121 -14.95 1.46 -14.15
N ASP A 122 -15.72 0.42 -14.49
CA ASP A 122 -16.99 0.58 -15.17
C ASP A 122 -18.04 1.26 -14.29
N LEU A 123 -18.15 0.89 -13.01
CA LEU A 123 -19.07 1.51 -12.07
C LEU A 123 -18.70 2.99 -11.85
N ALA A 124 -17.43 3.31 -11.63
CA ALA A 124 -16.96 4.69 -11.45
C ALA A 124 -17.26 5.57 -12.67
N ARG A 125 -17.27 5.01 -13.88
CA ARG A 125 -17.63 5.74 -15.11
C ARG A 125 -19.14 5.96 -15.24
N GLN A 126 -19.96 5.01 -14.77
CA GLN A 126 -21.41 5.03 -14.93
C GLN A 126 -22.12 5.78 -13.80
N ASP A 127 -21.66 5.57 -12.56
CA ASP A 127 -22.27 6.06 -11.34
C ASP A 127 -21.19 6.24 -10.24
N PRO A 128 -20.47 7.38 -10.24
CA PRO A 128 -19.42 7.67 -9.27
C PRO A 128 -19.90 7.65 -7.82
N GLU A 129 -21.12 8.14 -7.56
CA GLU A 129 -21.68 8.19 -6.20
C GLU A 129 -21.90 6.79 -5.65
N ARG A 130 -22.46 5.90 -6.48
CA ARG A 130 -22.63 4.49 -6.11
C ARG A 130 -21.30 3.75 -5.98
N ALA A 131 -20.32 4.04 -6.85
CA ALA A 131 -18.97 3.51 -6.71
C ALA A 131 -18.35 3.88 -5.35
N ASP A 132 -18.63 5.08 -4.85
CA ASP A 132 -18.14 5.55 -3.56
C ASP A 132 -18.85 4.90 -2.37
N GLN A 133 -20.17 4.72 -2.46
CA GLN A 133 -21.00 4.18 -1.37
C GLN A 133 -20.90 2.65 -1.27
N GLU A 134 -21.04 1.95 -2.39
CA GLU A 134 -21.19 0.50 -2.40
C GLU A 134 -19.88 -0.21 -2.69
N GLY A 135 -19.03 0.33 -3.57
CA GLY A 135 -17.91 -0.43 -4.15
C GLY A 135 -18.41 -1.66 -4.94
N VAL A 136 -17.51 -2.56 -5.30
CA VAL A 136 -17.80 -3.75 -6.11
C VAL A 136 -17.41 -5.04 -5.41
N PRO A 137 -17.99 -6.20 -5.78
CA PRO A 137 -17.55 -7.50 -5.29
C PRO A 137 -16.07 -7.76 -5.59
N LEU A 138 -15.36 -8.35 -4.63
CA LEU A 138 -14.01 -8.87 -4.76
C LEU A 138 -14.02 -10.33 -4.30
N GLY A 139 -13.92 -11.27 -5.24
CA GLY A 139 -14.15 -12.68 -4.94
C GLY A 139 -15.57 -12.92 -4.39
N GLN A 140 -15.73 -13.86 -3.45
CA GLN A 140 -17.05 -14.29 -3.00
C GLN A 140 -17.66 -13.45 -1.87
N ARG A 141 -16.84 -12.94 -0.95
CA ARG A 141 -17.29 -12.28 0.29
C ARG A 141 -16.64 -10.92 0.55
N SER A 142 -15.65 -10.54 -0.25
CA SER A 142 -14.91 -9.30 -0.08
C SER A 142 -15.45 -8.22 -1.01
N ARG A 143 -15.08 -6.96 -0.75
CA ARG A 143 -15.46 -5.82 -1.59
C ARG A 143 -14.27 -4.92 -1.87
N LEU A 144 -14.32 -4.21 -2.99
CA LEU A 144 -13.33 -3.24 -3.44
C LEU A 144 -13.98 -1.87 -3.67
N TRP A 145 -13.39 -0.85 -3.07
CA TRP A 145 -13.59 0.56 -3.40
C TRP A 145 -12.31 1.08 -4.06
N LEU A 146 -12.37 1.34 -5.36
CA LEU A 146 -11.25 1.94 -6.09
C LEU A 146 -11.40 3.47 -6.09
N ARG A 147 -10.32 4.18 -5.75
CA ARG A 147 -10.24 5.64 -5.80
C ARG A 147 -9.14 6.06 -6.77
N LEU A 148 -9.57 6.62 -7.89
CA LEU A 148 -8.68 7.12 -8.93
C LEU A 148 -8.23 8.55 -8.64
N GLY A 149 -6.96 8.83 -8.88
CA GLY A 149 -6.35 10.15 -8.76
C GLY A 149 -5.29 10.22 -7.67
N ASP A 150 -4.86 11.45 -7.36
CA ASP A 150 -3.81 11.71 -6.38
C ASP A 150 -4.21 11.17 -4.99
N ALA A 151 -3.45 10.19 -4.49
CA ALA A 151 -3.68 9.54 -3.20
C ALA A 151 -3.80 10.55 -2.04
N ARG A 152 -3.07 11.68 -2.11
CA ARG A 152 -3.11 12.75 -1.09
C ARG A 152 -4.48 13.42 -1.01
N LYS A 153 -5.23 13.44 -2.11
CA LYS A 153 -6.57 14.00 -2.18
C LYS A 153 -7.61 12.93 -1.88
N THR A 154 -7.47 11.75 -2.49
CA THR A 154 -8.48 10.69 -2.38
C THR A 154 -8.60 10.15 -0.96
N ILE A 155 -7.50 10.02 -0.21
CA ILE A 155 -7.56 9.59 1.21
C ILE A 155 -8.34 10.58 2.09
N ARG A 156 -8.25 11.88 1.79
CA ARG A 156 -8.94 12.94 2.52
C ARG A 156 -10.41 13.04 2.15
N ALA A 157 -10.75 12.65 0.92
CA ALA A 157 -12.13 12.59 0.43
C ALA A 157 -12.91 11.37 0.96
N LEU A 158 -12.24 10.39 1.56
CA LEU A 158 -12.93 9.25 2.19
C LEU A 158 -13.84 9.73 3.33
N ALA A 159 -14.99 9.08 3.47
CA ALA A 159 -15.93 9.34 4.55
C ALA A 159 -15.20 9.34 5.91
N PRO A 160 -15.39 10.33 6.81
CA PRO A 160 -14.62 10.49 8.04
C PRO A 160 -14.61 9.29 8.98
N GLU A 161 -15.58 8.39 8.88
CA GLU A 161 -15.73 7.14 9.64
C GLU A 161 -14.99 5.95 9.01
N ARG A 162 -14.53 6.06 7.77
CA ARG A 162 -13.74 5.02 7.11
C ARG A 162 -12.37 4.93 7.80
N ARG A 163 -12.16 3.80 8.50
CA ARG A 163 -10.92 3.41 9.20
C ARG A 163 -10.39 2.09 8.65
N PHE A 164 -9.12 1.81 8.91
CA PHE A 164 -8.41 0.66 8.37
C PHE A 164 -7.71 -0.14 9.46
N ASP A 165 -7.84 -1.46 9.34
CA ASP A 165 -7.18 -2.47 10.16
C ASP A 165 -5.79 -2.81 9.59
N ALA A 166 -5.59 -2.55 8.30
CA ALA A 166 -4.37 -2.85 7.58
C ALA A 166 -4.09 -1.77 6.54
N VAL A 167 -2.81 -1.43 6.37
CA VAL A 167 -2.36 -0.52 5.32
C VAL A 167 -1.19 -1.15 4.57
N PHE A 168 -1.37 -1.35 3.28
CA PHE A 168 -0.30 -1.63 2.33
C PHE A 168 0.16 -0.31 1.72
N MET A 169 1.41 0.05 1.97
CA MET A 169 2.01 1.27 1.47
C MET A 169 3.07 0.90 0.42
N ASP A 170 2.65 0.85 -0.85
CA ASP A 170 3.47 0.37 -1.97
C ASP A 170 3.53 1.30 -3.20
N PRO A 171 3.64 2.64 -3.06
CA PRO A 171 3.98 3.45 -4.21
C PRO A 171 5.43 3.22 -4.66
N PHE A 172 5.82 3.80 -5.81
CA PHE A 172 7.22 3.86 -6.21
C PHE A 172 8.08 4.52 -5.14
N ALA A 173 9.39 4.25 -5.18
CA ALA A 173 10.29 4.60 -4.08
C ALA A 173 10.31 6.11 -3.79
N PRO A 174 10.73 6.55 -2.59
CA PRO A 174 10.75 7.97 -2.23
C PRO A 174 11.55 8.89 -3.15
N ALA A 175 12.54 8.34 -3.85
CA ALA A 175 13.29 9.09 -4.85
C ALA A 175 12.44 9.45 -6.09
N ASP A 176 11.40 8.65 -6.35
CA ASP A 176 10.57 8.70 -7.55
C ASP A 176 9.19 9.32 -7.25
N GLN A 177 8.64 9.08 -6.06
CA GLN A 177 7.34 9.62 -5.61
C GLN A 177 7.40 10.22 -4.21
N SER A 178 8.30 11.18 -4.01
CA SER A 178 8.62 11.81 -2.72
C SER A 178 7.40 12.22 -1.89
N ASP A 179 6.35 12.69 -2.54
CA ASP A 179 5.17 13.27 -1.89
C ASP A 179 4.29 12.23 -1.18
N LEU A 180 4.38 10.95 -1.56
CA LEU A 180 3.66 9.87 -0.90
C LEU A 180 4.43 9.32 0.31
N TRP A 181 5.67 9.74 0.54
CA TRP A 181 6.51 9.22 1.62
C TRP A 181 6.79 10.22 2.74
N GLN A 182 6.08 11.35 2.74
CA GLN A 182 6.40 12.47 3.60
C GLN A 182 5.18 13.07 4.29
N GLY A 183 5.46 13.70 5.44
CA GLY A 183 4.63 14.66 6.15
C GLY A 183 3.14 14.34 6.17
N ASP A 184 2.36 15.24 5.57
CA ASP A 184 0.89 15.26 5.68
C ASP A 184 0.20 14.01 5.12
N PHE A 185 0.79 13.32 4.15
CA PHE A 185 0.16 12.13 3.60
C PHE A 185 0.30 10.94 4.56
N LEU A 186 1.49 10.76 5.16
CA LEU A 186 1.69 9.74 6.19
C LEU A 186 0.85 10.05 7.44
N GLN A 187 0.68 11.33 7.77
CA GLN A 187 -0.26 11.75 8.82
C GLN A 187 -1.71 11.40 8.46
N ALA A 188 -2.17 11.70 7.25
CA ALA A 188 -3.50 11.35 6.79
C ALA A 188 -3.75 9.82 6.81
N ILE A 189 -2.73 9.01 6.53
CA ILE A 189 -2.81 7.56 6.70
C ILE A 189 -2.94 7.21 8.19
N ALA A 190 -2.07 7.74 9.05
CA ALA A 190 -2.08 7.45 10.48
C ALA A 190 -3.43 7.81 11.15
N GLU A 191 -4.07 8.91 10.73
CA GLU A 191 -5.40 9.32 11.21
C GLU A 191 -6.53 8.35 10.81
N ARG A 192 -6.30 7.51 9.79
CA ARG A 192 -7.24 6.51 9.30
C ARG A 192 -6.97 5.11 9.83
N MET A 193 -5.90 4.93 10.59
CA MET A 193 -5.48 3.66 11.16
C MET A 193 -6.15 3.41 12.52
N ASP A 194 -6.83 2.28 12.67
CA ASP A 194 -7.40 1.89 13.97
C ASP A 194 -6.30 1.47 14.97
N PRO A 195 -6.53 1.54 16.30
CA PRO A 195 -5.49 1.27 17.31
C PRO A 195 -4.75 -0.07 17.15
N GLY A 196 -5.45 -1.11 16.67
CA GLY A 196 -4.86 -2.43 16.42
C GLY A 196 -4.17 -2.56 15.07
N SER A 197 -4.26 -1.58 14.18
CA SER A 197 -3.84 -1.68 12.78
C SER A 197 -2.32 -1.79 12.57
N ARG A 198 -1.93 -2.26 11.39
CA ARG A 198 -0.53 -2.26 10.94
C ARG A 198 -0.42 -1.67 9.54
N LEU A 199 0.58 -0.83 9.37
CA LEU A 199 1.09 -0.38 8.07
C LEU A 199 2.33 -1.20 7.73
N VAL A 200 2.42 -1.71 6.51
CA VAL A 200 3.59 -2.42 5.99
C VAL A 200 4.05 -1.82 4.67
N THR A 201 5.37 -1.77 4.48
CA THR A 201 5.98 -1.30 3.24
C THR A 201 7.35 -1.95 3.01
N TYR A 202 7.74 -2.12 1.74
CA TYR A 202 9.11 -2.52 1.42
C TYR A 202 10.15 -1.46 1.80
N CYS A 203 9.74 -0.19 1.88
CA CYS A 203 10.65 0.93 2.08
C CYS A 203 11.25 0.93 3.49
N ALA A 204 12.56 1.12 3.60
CA ALA A 204 13.30 1.21 4.86
C ALA A 204 14.04 2.54 5.03
N ALA A 205 13.70 3.55 4.23
CA ALA A 205 14.37 4.84 4.25
C ALA A 205 14.22 5.53 5.62
N SER A 206 15.34 6.03 6.16
CA SER A 206 15.35 6.70 7.48
C SER A 206 14.51 7.98 7.52
N ALA A 207 14.35 8.68 6.38
CA ALA A 207 13.49 9.86 6.30
C ALA A 207 12.02 9.47 6.51
N MET A 208 11.50 8.57 5.68
CA MET A 208 10.15 8.01 5.80
C MET A 208 9.87 7.44 7.20
N ARG A 209 10.80 6.66 7.77
CA ARG A 209 10.65 6.12 9.14
C ARG A 209 10.57 7.24 10.20
N ALA A 210 11.27 8.35 10.01
CA ALA A 210 11.15 9.50 10.90
C ALA A 210 9.81 10.22 10.72
N ASP A 211 9.31 10.30 9.48
CA ASP A 211 7.99 10.87 9.17
C ASP A 211 6.85 10.03 9.76
N LEU A 212 6.93 8.70 9.73
CA LEU A 212 5.98 7.81 10.41
C LEU A 212 5.97 8.06 11.94
N LEU A 213 7.14 8.28 12.55
CA LEU A 213 7.21 8.64 13.98
C LEU A 213 6.55 10.00 14.25
N ARG A 214 6.73 10.98 13.35
CA ARG A 214 6.07 12.30 13.47
C ARG A 214 4.56 12.21 13.31
N ALA A 215 4.08 11.32 12.45
CA ALA A 215 2.66 10.99 12.29
C ALA A 215 2.06 10.25 13.50
N GLY A 216 2.84 10.06 14.58
CA GLY A 216 2.37 9.44 15.82
C GLY A 216 2.40 7.90 15.80
N LEU A 217 2.95 7.27 14.76
CA LEU A 217 3.07 5.83 14.68
C LEU A 217 4.34 5.34 15.38
N LEU A 218 4.27 4.13 15.91
CA LEU A 218 5.44 3.34 16.29
C LEU A 218 6.02 2.67 15.04
N VAL A 219 7.35 2.57 14.99
CA VAL A 219 8.06 1.99 13.83
C VAL A 219 8.88 0.78 14.25
N GLY A 220 8.64 -0.33 13.58
CA GLY A 220 9.34 -1.60 13.70
C GLY A 220 9.99 -2.04 12.40
N ARG A 221 10.71 -3.15 12.49
CA ARG A 221 11.39 -3.79 11.36
C ARG A 221 10.48 -4.85 10.75
N LEU A 222 10.16 -4.71 9.48
CA LEU A 222 9.61 -5.83 8.72
C LEU A 222 10.78 -6.72 8.29
N GLY A 223 10.72 -8.00 8.65
CA GLY A 223 11.79 -8.98 8.47
C GLY A 223 12.29 -9.08 7.02
N ARG A 224 13.47 -9.68 6.85
CA ARG A 224 13.99 -9.96 5.51
C ARG A 224 13.19 -11.11 4.90
N VAL A 225 12.69 -10.87 3.70
CA VAL A 225 12.12 -11.87 2.80
C VAL A 225 13.22 -12.32 1.85
N GLY A 226 13.67 -13.58 2.00
CA GLY A 226 14.80 -14.13 1.24
C GLY A 226 16.08 -13.29 1.36
N ARG A 227 16.65 -12.86 0.22
CA ARG A 227 17.87 -12.02 0.16
C ARG A 227 17.60 -10.53 0.28
N LYS A 228 16.33 -10.09 0.30
CA LYS A 228 15.97 -8.67 0.23
C LYS A 228 16.30 -7.92 1.54
N ALA A 229 16.58 -6.62 1.39
CA ALA A 229 16.76 -5.70 2.52
C ALA A 229 15.51 -5.68 3.42
N GLU A 230 15.68 -5.27 4.67
CA GLU A 230 14.54 -5.10 5.61
C GLU A 230 13.49 -4.12 5.05
N GLY A 231 12.24 -4.30 5.46
CA GLY A 231 11.16 -3.32 5.21
C GLY A 231 10.79 -2.57 6.48
N THR A 232 9.64 -1.91 6.46
CA THR A 232 9.10 -1.20 7.63
C THR A 232 7.72 -1.73 7.95
N VAL A 233 7.46 -1.91 9.26
CA VAL A 233 6.12 -2.08 9.81
C VAL A 233 5.88 -0.94 10.79
N ALA A 234 4.67 -0.38 10.82
CA ALA A 234 4.29 0.67 11.74
C ALA A 234 2.88 0.46 12.30
N ALA A 235 2.61 0.98 13.50
CA ALA A 235 1.31 0.86 14.16
C ALA A 235 1.03 2.05 15.09
N PRO A 236 -0.23 2.46 15.29
CA PRO A 236 -0.58 3.60 16.15
C PRO A 236 -0.46 3.30 17.65
N HIS A 237 -0.64 2.04 18.05
CA HIS A 237 -0.45 1.60 19.44
C HIS A 237 0.67 0.56 19.51
N PRO A 238 1.29 0.32 20.69
CA PRO A 238 2.15 -0.84 20.90
C PRO A 238 1.48 -2.15 20.48
N ALA A 239 1.73 -2.55 19.24
CA ALA A 239 1.66 -3.92 18.79
C ALA A 239 3.02 -4.57 19.07
N ASP A 240 3.09 -5.91 19.07
CA ASP A 240 4.34 -6.67 19.12
C ASP A 240 5.16 -6.49 17.82
N LEU A 241 5.50 -5.23 17.50
CA LEU A 241 6.31 -4.86 16.36
C LEU A 241 7.74 -5.33 16.60
N PRO A 242 8.37 -6.04 15.66
CA PRO A 242 9.77 -6.37 15.78
C PRO A 242 10.60 -5.09 15.92
N PRO A 243 11.42 -4.94 16.97
CA PRO A 243 12.05 -3.66 17.27
C PRO A 243 13.15 -3.31 16.27
N LEU A 244 13.33 -2.00 16.04
CA LEU A 244 14.53 -1.48 15.39
C LEU A 244 15.74 -1.52 16.34
N PRO A 245 16.98 -1.63 15.82
CA PRO A 245 18.17 -1.54 16.65
C PRO A 245 18.19 -0.25 17.50
N PRO A 246 18.54 -0.29 18.81
CA PRO A 246 18.42 0.89 19.69
C PRO A 246 19.14 2.14 19.19
N ARG A 247 20.29 1.97 18.53
CA ARG A 247 21.05 3.08 17.91
C ARG A 247 20.29 3.70 16.73
N ALA A 248 19.66 2.88 15.89
CA ALA A 248 18.86 3.35 14.76
C ALA A 248 17.62 4.10 15.26
N LEU A 249 16.91 3.53 16.24
CA LEU A 249 15.73 4.17 16.83
C LEU A 249 16.05 5.54 17.46
N ARG A 250 17.18 5.68 18.16
CA ARG A 250 17.61 6.99 18.70
C ARG A 250 17.84 8.04 17.60
N ARG A 251 18.53 7.65 16.52
CA ARG A 251 18.77 8.56 15.38
C ARG A 251 17.47 8.96 14.69
N LEU A 252 16.54 8.02 14.53
CA LEU A 252 15.22 8.31 13.96
C LEU A 252 14.43 9.29 14.81
N ARG A 253 14.44 9.13 16.15
CA ARG A 253 13.79 10.06 17.07
C ARG A 253 14.40 11.46 17.04
N GLN A 254 15.73 11.57 16.95
CA GLN A 254 16.41 12.86 16.77
C GLN A 254 15.97 13.54 15.46
N ARG A 255 16.03 12.80 14.34
CA ARG A 255 15.59 13.31 13.04
C ARG A 255 14.13 13.72 13.02
N ALA A 256 13.26 12.97 13.69
CA ALA A 256 11.84 13.30 13.80
C ALA A 256 11.62 14.63 14.55
N ALA A 257 12.46 14.95 15.54
CA ALA A 257 12.38 16.19 16.31
C ALA A 257 13.01 17.40 15.58
N GLU A 258 14.14 17.24 14.89
CA GLU A 258 14.89 18.33 14.23
C GLU A 258 14.08 19.05 13.11
N SER A 259 13.27 18.30 12.36
CA SER A 259 12.42 18.86 11.30
C SER A 259 11.21 19.67 11.80
N VAL A 260 10.89 19.61 13.10
CA VAL A 260 9.81 20.43 13.70
C VAL A 260 10.31 21.84 14.02
N SER A 261 11.61 21.99 14.31
CA SER A 261 12.23 23.29 14.65
C SER A 261 12.50 24.23 13.47
N GLU A 262 12.44 23.75 12.22
CA GLU A 262 12.64 24.59 11.03
C GLU A 262 11.33 25.23 10.51
N GLY A 263 10.18 24.97 11.15
CA GLY A 263 8.84 25.36 10.66
C GLY A 263 8.13 26.48 11.41
N THR A 264 8.75 27.13 12.40
CA THR A 264 8.20 28.36 13.02
C THR A 264 8.84 29.58 12.35
N PRO A 265 8.11 30.36 11.53
CA PRO A 265 8.50 31.74 11.29
C PRO A 265 8.48 32.44 12.64
N ASP A 266 9.62 33.01 13.00
CA ASP A 266 9.74 33.94 14.11
C ASP A 266 8.96 35.20 13.74
N ASP A 267 7.65 35.24 14.03
CA ASP A 267 6.85 36.47 14.03
C ASP A 267 7.27 37.29 15.26
N SER A 268 8.48 37.87 15.16
CA SER A 268 9.06 38.79 16.14
C SER A 268 9.87 39.87 15.42
N GLN A 269 9.18 40.82 14.76
CA GLN A 269 9.52 42.26 14.77
C GLN A 269 8.56 43.12 13.96
#